data_AF-A0A7C5V2T1-F1
#
_entry.id   AF-A0A7C5V2T1-F1
#
_cell.length_a   1.000
_cell.length_b   1.000
_cell.length_c   1.000
_cell.angle_alpha   90.00
_cell.angle_beta   90.00
_cell.angle_gamma   90.00
#
_symmetry.space_group_name_H-M   'P 1'
#
loop_
_entity.id
_entity.type
_entity.pdbx_description
1 polymer ?
#
loop_
_entity_poly.entity_id
_entity_poly.type
_entity_poly.pdbx_seq_one_letter_code
_entity_poly.pdbx_strand_id
1 'polypeptide(L)'
;MRYTEGMYIATVPNRNSPPALLLRESFRQNGKVKNRTLANLSHWPAARIEALRRLLRGEFDQAADLPVAPQLGPVFGLLFVLHRIAEGLVAYSDDGDG
;
A
#
# COMPACT_ATOMS: atom_id res chain seq x y z
N MET A 1 -15.10 -22.80 -7.17
CA MET A 1 -15.03 -21.82 -6.06
C MET A 1 -13.80 -20.94 -6.26
N ARG A 2 -13.88 -19.63 -6.01
CA ARG A 2 -12.73 -18.71 -6.05
C ARG A 2 -12.33 -18.35 -4.63
N TYR A 3 -11.04 -18.41 -4.32
CA TYR A 3 -10.51 -17.88 -3.07
C TYR A 3 -9.31 -16.99 -3.38
N THR A 4 -9.24 -15.87 -2.68
CA THR A 4 -8.15 -14.88 -2.76
C THR A 4 -6.95 -15.41 -2.00
N GLU A 5 -5.76 -15.37 -2.62
CA GLU A 5 -4.50 -15.75 -1.97
C GLU A 5 -3.73 -14.53 -1.46
N GLY A 6 -3.89 -13.35 -2.07
CA GLY A 6 -3.28 -12.13 -1.55
C GLY A 6 -3.22 -10.99 -2.56
N MET A 7 -2.97 -9.78 -2.06
CA MET A 7 -2.74 -8.57 -2.85
C MET A 7 -1.27 -8.15 -2.82
N TYR A 8 -0.78 -7.58 -3.92
CA TYR A 8 0.62 -7.15 -4.04
C TYR A 8 0.78 -6.00 -5.03
N ILE A 9 1.83 -5.20 -4.88
CA ILE A 9 2.19 -4.15 -5.86
C ILE A 9 3.25 -4.68 -6.81
N ALA A 10 2.92 -4.73 -8.10
CA ALA A 10 3.84 -5.06 -9.17
C ALA A 10 4.39 -3.80 -9.85
N THR A 11 5.68 -3.82 -10.19
CA THR A 11 6.32 -2.83 -11.05
C THR A 11 6.42 -3.41 -12.46
N VAL A 12 5.76 -2.79 -13.43
CA VAL A 12 5.71 -3.24 -14.82
C VAL A 12 6.54 -2.27 -15.67
N PRO A 13 7.62 -2.71 -16.34
CA PRO A 13 8.43 -1.82 -17.16
C PRO A 13 7.65 -1.34 -18.39
N ASN A 14 7.82 -0.08 -18.74
CA ASN A 14 7.32 0.51 -19.99
C ASN A 14 8.52 0.92 -20.86
N ARG A 15 8.41 0.78 -22.19
CA ARG A 15 9.52 1.11 -23.11
C ARG A 15 9.77 2.61 -23.26
N ASN A 16 8.72 3.43 -23.19
CA ASN A 16 8.77 4.86 -23.51
C ASN A 16 8.25 5.76 -22.37
N SER A 17 8.07 5.20 -21.17
CA SER A 17 7.54 5.94 -20.03
C SER A 17 8.02 5.30 -18.71
N PRO A 18 7.86 5.98 -17.57
CA PRO A 18 8.15 5.39 -16.27
C PRO A 18 7.39 4.08 -16.04
N PRO A 19 7.94 3.15 -15.24
CA PRO A 19 7.30 1.87 -14.99
C PRO A 19 5.93 2.05 -14.34
N ALA A 20 4.96 1.24 -14.75
CA ALA A 20 3.65 1.24 -14.13
C ALA A 20 3.67 0.51 -12.80
N LEU A 21 3.09 1.11 -11.77
CA LEU A 21 2.92 0.50 -10.45
C LEU A 21 1.47 0.04 -10.33
N LEU A 22 1.26 -1.28 -10.22
CA LEU A 22 -0.08 -1.88 -10.27
C LEU A 22 -0.38 -2.62 -8.97
N LEU A 23 -1.53 -2.36 -8.37
CA LEU A 23 -2.09 -3.22 -7.33
C LEU A 23 -2.73 -4.42 -7.99
N ARG A 24 -2.30 -5.61 -7.61
CA ARG A 24 -2.75 -6.89 -8.17
C ARG A 24 -3.25 -7.81 -7.08
N GLU A 25 -4.19 -8.66 -7.44
CA GLU A 25 -4.70 -9.72 -6.59
C GLU A 25 -4.40 -11.08 -7.24
N SER A 26 -3.82 -11.98 -6.45
CA SER A 26 -3.68 -13.40 -6.76
C SER A 26 -4.87 -14.16 -6.18
N PHE A 27 -5.46 -15.05 -6.97
CA PHE A 27 -6.58 -15.89 -6.57
C PHE A 27 -6.52 -17.25 -7.27
N ARG A 28 -7.09 -18.28 -6.66
CA ARG A 28 -7.23 -19.58 -7.32
C ARG A 28 -8.61 -19.73 -7.94
N GLN A 29 -8.61 -20.21 -9.19
CA GLN A 29 -9.82 -20.59 -9.90
C GLN A 29 -9.59 -21.95 -10.53
N ASN A 30 -10.40 -22.93 -10.13
CA ASN A 30 -10.35 -24.30 -10.63
C ASN A 30 -8.94 -24.91 -10.49
N GLY A 31 -8.35 -24.78 -9.29
CA GLY A 31 -7.02 -25.31 -8.97
C GLY A 31 -5.85 -24.49 -9.54
N LYS A 32 -6.09 -23.51 -10.41
CA LYS A 32 -5.05 -22.69 -11.03
C LYS A 32 -4.94 -21.32 -10.37
N VAL A 33 -3.71 -20.90 -10.07
CA VAL A 33 -3.41 -19.53 -9.63
C VAL A 33 -3.61 -18.58 -10.81
N LYS A 34 -4.32 -17.49 -10.57
CA LYS A 34 -4.59 -16.41 -11.52
C LYS A 34 -4.30 -15.08 -10.84
N ASN A 35 -3.99 -14.08 -11.65
CA ASN A 35 -3.76 -12.72 -11.18
C ASN A 35 -4.67 -11.75 -11.93
N ARG A 36 -5.18 -10.72 -11.25
CA ARG A 36 -5.87 -9.59 -11.87
C ARG A 36 -5.33 -8.26 -11.35
N THR A 37 -5.36 -7.23 -12.20
CA THR A 37 -5.07 -5.86 -11.77
C THR A 37 -6.31 -5.27 -11.12
N LEU A 38 -6.17 -4.70 -9.93
CA LEU A 38 -7.23 -3.99 -9.21
C LEU A 38 -7.14 -2.48 -9.44
N ALA A 39 -5.93 -1.93 -9.47
CA ALA A 39 -5.70 -0.50 -9.65
C ALA A 39 -4.34 -0.21 -10.29
N ASN A 40 -4.24 0.94 -10.97
CA ASN A 40 -2.99 1.54 -11.41
C ASN A 40 -2.62 2.69 -10.46
N LEU A 41 -1.51 2.52 -9.74
CA LEU A 41 -0.99 3.44 -8.72
C LEU A 41 0.15 4.31 -9.23
N SER A 42 0.45 4.30 -10.54
CA SER A 42 1.63 5.00 -11.09
C SER A 42 1.61 6.51 -10.87
N HIS A 43 0.43 7.09 -10.59
CA HIS A 43 0.24 8.50 -10.29
C HIS A 43 0.37 8.84 -8.80
N TRP A 44 0.54 7.84 -7.93
CA TRP A 44 0.66 8.07 -6.49
C TRP A 44 2.07 8.55 -6.11
N PRO A 45 2.18 9.41 -5.08
CA PRO A 45 3.48 9.72 -4.49
C PRO A 45 4.21 8.46 -4.01
N ALA A 46 5.53 8.40 -4.21
CA ALA A 46 6.35 7.23 -3.88
C ALA A 46 6.21 6.78 -2.42
N ALA A 47 6.14 7.73 -1.48
CA ALA A 47 5.94 7.45 -0.05
C ALA A 47 4.64 6.69 0.24
N ARG A 48 3.55 7.01 -0.47
CA ARG A 48 2.26 6.31 -0.32
C ARG A 48 2.32 4.89 -0.87
N ILE A 49 3.04 4.69 -1.96
CA ILE A 49 3.27 3.35 -2.53
C ILE A 49 4.09 2.50 -1.57
N GLU A 50 5.14 3.05 -0.98
CA GLU A 50 5.97 2.33 -0.01
C GLU A 50 5.17 1.95 1.23
N ALA A 51 4.37 2.87 1.77
CA ALA A 51 3.51 2.56 2.90
C ALA A 51 2.51 1.44 2.59
N LEU A 52 1.93 1.42 1.38
CA LEU A 52 1.06 0.32 0.96
C LEU A 52 1.83 -0.99 0.75
N ARG A 53 3.08 -0.96 0.29
CA ARG A 53 3.92 -2.18 0.21
C ARG A 53 4.14 -2.79 1.58
N ARG A 54 4.49 -1.98 2.57
CA ARG A 54 4.70 -2.40 3.96
C ARG A 54 3.42 -2.99 4.56
N LEU A 55 2.28 -2.34 4.30
CA LEU A 55 0.98 -2.85 4.70
C LEU A 55 0.68 -4.23 4.10
N LEU A 56 0.84 -4.40 2.78
CA LEU A 56 0.55 -5.67 2.11
C LEU A 56 1.53 -6.79 2.49
N ARG A 57 2.70 -6.48 3.04
CA ARG A 57 3.66 -7.45 3.60
C ARG A 57 3.34 -7.86 5.04
N GLY A 58 2.34 -7.25 5.68
CA GLY A 58 1.99 -7.53 7.07
C GLY A 58 2.92 -6.88 8.09
N GLU A 59 3.71 -5.87 7.71
CA GLU A 59 4.64 -5.19 8.65
C GLU A 59 3.91 -4.46 9.80
N PHE A 60 2.58 -4.30 9.68
CA PHE A 60 1.73 -3.70 10.71
C PHE A 60 0.79 -4.71 11.38
N ASP A 61 0.94 -6.02 11.13
CA ASP A 61 0.02 -7.04 11.70
C ASP A 61 0.07 -7.06 13.24
N GLN A 62 1.23 -6.70 13.82
CA GLN A 62 1.44 -6.60 15.26
C GLN A 62 0.87 -5.30 15.87
N ALA A 63 0.42 -4.34 15.05
CA ALA A 63 -0.18 -3.10 15.56
C ALA A 63 -1.54 -3.35 16.25
N ALA A 64 -2.17 -4.51 16.02
CA ALA A 64 -3.37 -4.94 16.73
C ALA A 64 -3.11 -5.28 18.21
N ASP A 65 -1.86 -5.58 18.58
CA ASP A 65 -1.46 -5.90 19.97
C ASP A 65 -1.06 -4.65 20.77
N LEU A 66 -1.19 -3.46 20.17
CA LEU A 66 -0.97 -2.21 20.90
C LEU A 66 -2.05 -2.07 22.00
N PRO A 67 -1.68 -1.79 23.26
CA PRO A 67 -2.62 -1.67 24.38
C PRO A 67 -3.55 -0.44 24.30
N VAL A 68 -3.49 0.32 23.20
CA VAL A 68 -4.45 1.37 22.87
C VAL A 68 -5.54 0.74 22.00
N ALA A 69 -6.73 0.57 22.59
CA ALA A 69 -7.93 0.33 21.81
C ALA A 69 -8.13 1.51 20.84
N PRO A 70 -8.11 1.30 19.50
CA PRO A 70 -8.35 2.38 18.56
C PRO A 70 -9.80 2.86 18.74
N GLN A 71 -9.97 4.09 19.26
CA GLN A 71 -11.28 4.70 19.51
C GLN A 71 -12.10 4.92 18.23
N LEU A 72 -11.43 4.91 17.08
CA LEU A 72 -12.03 4.80 15.75
C LEU A 72 -11.34 3.60 15.09
N GLY A 73 -12.11 2.60 14.65
CA GLY A 73 -11.62 1.25 14.34
C GLY A 73 -10.38 1.13 13.44
N PRO A 74 -9.84 -0.10 13.26
CA PRO A 74 -8.49 -0.34 12.71
C PRO A 74 -8.15 0.39 11.41
N VAL A 75 -9.15 0.55 10.53
CA VAL A 75 -9.04 1.29 9.26
C VAL A 75 -8.68 2.76 9.47
N PHE A 76 -9.28 3.41 10.47
CA PHE A 76 -8.99 4.82 10.76
C PHE A 76 -7.65 4.99 11.46
N GLY A 77 -7.27 4.09 12.37
CA GLY A 77 -5.95 4.11 13.01
C GLY A 77 -4.82 4.05 11.97
N LEU A 78 -4.95 3.16 10.99
CA LEU A 78 -4.02 3.08 9.88
C LEU A 78 -4.05 4.35 9.01
N LEU A 79 -5.23 4.85 8.64
CA LEU A 79 -5.35 6.10 7.87
C LEU A 79 -4.75 7.30 8.62
N PHE A 80 -4.91 7.38 9.93
CA PHE A 80 -4.37 8.44 10.77
C PHE A 80 -2.84 8.40 10.84
N VAL A 81 -2.25 7.21 11.02
CA VAL A 81 -0.79 7.05 11.01
C VAL A 81 -0.22 7.39 9.63
N LEU A 82 -0.87 6.90 8.55
CA LEU A 82 -0.47 7.24 7.18
C LEU A 82 -0.59 8.74 6.91
N HIS A 83 -1.65 9.39 7.38
CA HIS A 83 -1.83 10.83 7.26
C HIS A 83 -0.74 11.59 8.04
N ARG A 84 -0.44 11.22 9.28
CA ARG A 84 0.64 11.85 10.07
C ARG A 84 2.02 11.69 9.44
N ILE A 85 2.32 10.53 8.87
CA ILE A 85 3.58 10.31 8.14
C ILE A 85 3.60 11.19 6.89
N ALA A 86 2.49 11.31 6.16
CA ALA A 86 2.41 12.18 4.98
C ALA A 86 2.63 13.66 5.35
N GLU A 87 2.02 14.15 6.43
CA GLU A 87 2.23 15.52 6.92
C GLU A 87 3.69 15.77 7.33
N GLY A 88 4.33 14.81 8.01
CA GLY A 88 5.73 14.93 8.41
C GLY A 88 6.72 14.91 7.23
N LEU A 89 6.36 14.26 6.12
CA LEU A 89 7.16 14.26 4.90
C LEU A 89 7.02 15.57 4.11
N VAL A 90 5.89 16.27 4.22
CA VAL A 90 5.68 17.61 3.63
C VAL A 90 6.44 18.67 4.43
N ALA A 91 6.48 18.54 5.76
CA ALA A 91 7.25 19.44 6.62
C ALA A 91 8.78 19.38 6.36
N TYR A 92 9.31 18.24 5.90
CA TYR A 92 10.74 18.10 5.59
C TYR A 92 11.13 18.74 4.24
N SER A 93 10.16 19.05 3.37
CA SER A 93 10.43 19.69 2.06
C SER A 93 10.45 21.21 2.07
N ASP A 94 10.12 21.87 3.20
CA ASP A 94 10.05 23.34 3.30
C ASP A 94 11.30 23.96 3.97
N ASP A 95 12.16 23.16 4.62
CA ASP A 95 13.39 23.62 5.30
C ASP A 95 14.65 23.61 4.38
N GLY A 96 14.45 23.49 3.06
CA GLY A 96 15.51 23.28 2.09
C GLY A 96 15.59 24.33 0.98
N ASP A 97 15.40 25.61 1.31
CA ASP A 97 15.89 26.72 0.47
C ASP A 97 16.40 27.86 1.37
N GLY A 98 17.73 27.98 1.41
CA GLY A 98 18.50 28.95 2.19
C GLY A 98 19.95 28.95 1.73
#